data_AF-A0A8J3WG63-F1
#
_entry.id   AF-A0A8J3WG63-F1
#
_cell.length_a   1.000
_cell.length_b   1.000
_cell.length_c   1.000
_cell.angle_alpha   90.00
_cell.angle_beta   90.00
_cell.angle_gamma   90.00
#
_symmetry.space_group_name_H-M   'P 1'
#
loop_
_entity.id
_entity.type
_entity.pdbx_description
1 polymer ?
#
loop_
_entity_poly.entity_id
_entity_poly.type
_entity_poly.pdbx_seq_one_letter_code
_entity_poly.pdbx_strand_id
1 'polypeptide(L)'
;MQAFPSELGTEVEEAVRLLMSARSALVGGFDVSVRGQRLRIPYRIYGEPPPPEMLDDLGEVARTVLGCLLTRHHNGHVRQRHAEKAISIDADWVMP
;
A
#
# COMPACT_ATOMS: atom_id res chain seq x y z
N MET A 1 -3.83 -2.52 -9.72
CA MET A 1 -2.47 -1.96 -9.48
C MET A 1 -1.48 -3.12 -9.43
N GLN A 2 -0.23 -2.96 -9.86
CA GLN A 2 0.75 -4.06 -9.93
C GLN A 2 2.01 -3.75 -9.10
N ALA A 3 1.85 -3.28 -7.86
CA ALA A 3 2.97 -2.87 -7.01
C ALA A 3 3.55 -4.00 -6.13
N PHE A 4 2.90 -5.17 -6.13
CA PHE A 4 3.18 -6.31 -5.26
C PHE A 4 3.28 -7.60 -6.07
N PRO A 5 3.86 -8.68 -5.51
CA PRO A 5 3.84 -10.01 -6.12
C PRO A 5 2.43 -10.42 -6.56
N SER A 6 2.34 -11.16 -7.67
CA SER A 6 1.05 -11.51 -8.30
C SER A 6 0.14 -12.35 -7.40
N GLU A 7 0.73 -13.07 -6.45
CA GLU A 7 0.06 -13.93 -5.49
C GLU A 7 -0.85 -13.14 -4.52
N LEU A 8 -0.56 -11.84 -4.32
CA LEU A 8 -1.30 -10.94 -3.41
C LEU A 8 -2.41 -10.16 -4.13
N GLY A 9 -2.84 -10.60 -5.32
CA GLY A 9 -3.74 -9.84 -6.18
C GLY A 9 -5.04 -9.43 -5.50
N THR A 10 -5.68 -10.35 -4.76
CA THR A 10 -6.94 -10.09 -4.04
C THR A 10 -6.76 -9.00 -2.98
N GLU A 11 -5.72 -9.11 -2.16
CA GLU A 11 -5.43 -8.20 -1.06
C GLU A 11 -5.03 -6.81 -1.56
N VAL A 12 -4.32 -6.75 -2.68
CA VAL A 12 -4.00 -5.49 -3.38
C VAL A 12 -5.26 -4.81 -3.86
N GLU A 13 -6.19 -5.55 -4.45
CA GLU A 13 -7.44 -4.96 -4.90
C GLU A 13 -8.31 -4.47 -3.74
N GLU A 14 -8.38 -5.21 -2.63
CA GLU A 14 -9.07 -4.78 -1.41
C GLU A 14 -8.48 -3.49 -0.84
N ALA A 15 -7.16 -3.42 -0.66
CA ALA A 15 -6.47 -2.23 -0.17
C ALA A 15 -6.68 -1.01 -1.09
N VAL A 16 -6.61 -1.21 -2.41
CA VAL A 16 -6.84 -0.15 -3.40
C VAL A 16 -8.30 0.31 -3.39
N ARG A 17 -9.26 -0.63 -3.31
CA ARG A 17 -10.69 -0.28 -3.17
C ARG A 17 -10.91 0.58 -1.94
N LEU A 18 -10.25 0.26 -0.83
CA LEU A 18 -10.34 1.06 0.40
C LEU A 18 -9.80 2.48 0.24
N LEU A 19 -8.64 2.63 -0.41
CA LEU A 19 -8.08 3.96 -0.74
C LEU A 19 -9.03 4.77 -1.63
N MET A 20 -9.64 4.15 -2.64
CA MET A 20 -10.59 4.85 -3.53
C MET A 20 -11.84 5.29 -2.75
N SER A 21 -12.38 4.43 -1.88
CA SER A 21 -13.51 4.77 -1.02
C SER A 21 -13.18 5.90 -0.04
N ALA A 22 -11.95 5.95 0.45
CA ALA A 22 -11.42 7.06 1.26
C ALA A 22 -11.08 8.32 0.44
N ARG A 23 -11.39 8.34 -0.87
CA ARG A 23 -11.10 9.45 -1.80
C ARG A 23 -9.61 9.76 -1.92
N SER A 24 -8.75 8.77 -1.70
CA SER A 24 -7.33 8.88 -1.98
C SER A 24 -7.06 8.75 -3.48
N ALA A 25 -6.02 9.42 -3.96
CA ALA A 25 -5.57 9.38 -5.34
C ALA A 25 -4.12 8.89 -5.42
N LEU A 26 -3.87 7.84 -6.23
CA LEU A 26 -2.54 7.33 -6.50
C LEU A 26 -2.01 8.04 -7.74
N VAL A 27 -0.96 8.85 -7.57
CA VAL A 27 -0.47 9.77 -8.59
C VAL A 27 0.93 9.36 -9.03
N GLY A 28 1.10 9.29 -10.36
CA GLY A 28 2.35 8.87 -10.99
C GLY A 28 2.70 7.42 -10.69
N GLY A 29 3.92 7.03 -11.05
CA GLY A 29 4.47 5.74 -10.72
C GLY A 29 5.74 5.46 -11.48
N PHE A 30 6.53 4.54 -10.96
CA PHE A 30 7.76 4.08 -11.58
C PHE A 30 7.75 2.55 -11.63
N ASP A 31 8.39 2.02 -12.66
CA ASP A 31 8.44 0.58 -12.88
C ASP A 31 9.76 0.04 -12.32
N VAL A 32 9.68 -1.10 -11.63
CA VAL A 32 10.84 -1.84 -11.13
C VAL A 32 10.71 -3.31 -11.54
N SER A 33 11.85 -4.01 -11.66
CA SER A 33 11.87 -5.45 -11.89
C SER A 33 12.30 -6.16 -10.61
N VAL A 34 11.44 -7.02 -10.07
CA VAL A 34 11.70 -7.82 -8.86
C VAL A 34 11.50 -9.28 -9.22
N ARG A 35 12.56 -10.09 -9.11
CA ARG A 35 12.55 -11.53 -9.46
C ARG A 35 11.98 -11.83 -10.86
N GLY A 36 12.22 -10.93 -11.82
CA GLY A 36 11.71 -11.05 -13.20
C GLY A 36 10.27 -10.57 -13.40
N GLN A 37 9.57 -10.17 -12.34
CA GLN A 37 8.26 -9.55 -12.41
C GLN A 37 8.40 -8.03 -12.52
N ARG A 38 7.69 -7.42 -13.47
CA ARG A 38 7.59 -5.97 -13.58
C ARG A 38 6.52 -5.46 -12.62
N LEU A 39 6.92 -4.66 -11.64
CA LEU A 39 6.03 -4.00 -10.70
C LEU A 39 5.94 -2.51 -11.01
N ARG A 40 4.78 -1.90 -10.78
CA ARG A 40 4.56 -0.45 -10.91
C ARG A 40 4.18 0.14 -9.56
N ILE A 41 5.14 0.84 -8.94
CA ILE A 41 5.01 1.43 -7.61
C ILE A 41 4.48 2.87 -7.74
N PRO A 42 3.44 3.28 -6.98
CA PRO A 42 2.95 4.65 -7.01
C PRO A 42 4.00 5.64 -6.51
N TYR A 43 4.11 6.79 -7.17
CA TYR A 43 5.04 7.82 -6.73
C TYR A 43 4.55 8.48 -5.44
N ARG A 44 3.30 8.94 -5.42
CA ARG A 44 2.65 9.56 -4.26
C ARG A 44 1.17 9.15 -4.14
N ILE A 45 0.67 9.11 -2.90
CA ILE A 45 -0.76 8.98 -2.60
C ILE A 45 -1.25 10.26 -1.91
N TYR A 46 -2.27 10.89 -2.48
CA TYR A 46 -2.94 12.09 -1.95
C TYR A 46 -4.32 11.74 -1.37
N GLY A 47 -4.86 12.58 -0.49
CA GLY A 47 -6.14 12.36 0.18
C GLY A 47 -5.98 11.97 1.65
N GLU A 48 -7.07 11.60 2.31
CA GLU A 48 -7.01 11.08 3.68
C GLU A 48 -6.83 9.55 3.65
N PRO A 49 -6.08 8.97 4.60
CA PRO A 49 -6.03 7.53 4.75
C PRO A 49 -7.42 6.99 5.15
N PRO A 50 -7.73 5.72 4.84
CA PRO A 50 -8.98 5.10 5.29
C PRO A 50 -9.11 5.20 6.82
N PRO A 51 -10.29 5.60 7.34
CA PRO A 51 -10.52 5.68 8.77
C PRO A 51 -10.56 4.28 9.40
N PRO A 52 -10.32 4.16 10.72
CA PRO A 52 -10.17 2.85 11.39
C PRO A 52 -11.32 1.88 11.15
N GLU A 53 -12.56 2.36 11.12
CA GLU A 53 -13.77 1.54 10.91
C GLU A 53 -13.78 0.84 9.53
N MET A 54 -13.10 1.41 8.53
CA MET A 54 -12.96 0.79 7.21
C MET A 54 -11.90 -0.31 7.20
N LEU A 55 -11.09 -0.42 8.26
CA LEU A 55 -10.05 -1.43 8.40
C LEU A 55 -10.55 -2.68 9.11
N ASP A 56 -11.69 -2.64 9.81
CA ASP A 56 -12.15 -3.71 10.71
C ASP A 56 -12.36 -5.05 9.99
N ASP A 57 -12.87 -5.00 8.75
CA ASP A 57 -13.11 -6.19 7.93
C ASP A 57 -11.89 -6.63 7.09
N LEU A 58 -10.82 -5.86 7.10
CA LEU A 58 -9.66 -6.10 6.24
C LEU A 58 -8.77 -7.21 6.81
N GLY A 59 -8.45 -8.22 5.99
CA GLY A 59 -7.51 -9.27 6.36
C GLY A 59 -6.11 -8.71 6.68
N GLU A 60 -5.31 -9.44 7.46
CA GLU A 60 -3.98 -8.99 7.89
C GLU A 60 -3.04 -8.68 6.71
N VAL A 61 -3.05 -9.51 5.67
CA VAL A 61 -2.25 -9.31 4.46
C VAL A 61 -2.70 -8.04 3.71
N ALA A 62 -4.01 -7.84 3.52
CA ALA A 62 -4.54 -6.63 2.89
C ALA A 62 -4.27 -5.36 3.72
N ARG A 63 -4.33 -5.44 5.06
CA ARG A 63 -3.89 -4.35 5.97
C ARG A 63 -2.40 -4.03 5.80
N THR A 64 -1.58 -5.06 5.63
CA THR A 64 -0.14 -4.90 5.40
C THR A 64 0.13 -4.24 4.05
N VAL A 65 -0.54 -4.69 2.98
CA VAL A 65 -0.49 -4.08 1.65
C VAL A 65 -0.90 -2.61 1.69
N LEU A 66 -2.01 -2.29 2.38
CA LEU A 66 -2.43 -0.90 2.59
C LEU A 66 -1.36 -0.10 3.34
N GLY A 67 -0.74 -0.68 4.37
CA GLY A 67 0.36 -0.07 5.09
C GLY A 67 1.53 0.28 4.20
N CYS A 68 1.97 -0.66 3.34
CA CYS A 68 3.01 -0.44 2.34
C CYS A 68 2.63 0.69 1.36
N LEU A 69 1.38 0.74 0.88
CA LEU A 69 0.93 1.83 0.02
C LEU A 69 1.01 3.19 0.74
N LEU A 70 0.64 3.24 2.01
CA LEU A 70 0.65 4.46 2.81
C LEU A 70 2.06 4.98 3.16
N THR A 71 3.14 4.22 2.93
CA THR A 71 4.50 4.77 2.95
C THR A 71 4.75 5.76 1.81
N ARG A 72 3.89 5.76 0.77
CA ARG A 72 3.92 6.71 -0.35
C ARG A 72 3.02 7.92 -0.13
N HIS A 73 2.41 8.06 1.05
CA HIS A 73 1.45 9.11 1.33
C HIS A 73 2.07 10.53 1.31
N HIS A 74 1.26 11.52 0.93
CA HIS A 74 1.67 12.93 0.85
C HIS A 74 1.95 13.55 2.23
N ASN A 75 1.15 13.19 3.24
CA ASN A 75 1.38 13.58 4.63
C ASN A 75 2.55 12.77 5.23
N GLY A 76 3.59 13.48 5.67
CA GLY A 76 4.80 12.89 6.25
C GLY A 76 4.56 12.08 7.54
N HIS A 77 3.55 12.45 8.34
CA HIS A 77 3.22 11.76 9.59
C HIS A 77 2.60 10.38 9.32
N VAL A 78 1.65 10.34 8.37
CA VAL A 78 1.05 9.08 7.89
C VAL A 78 2.16 8.18 7.34
N ARG A 79 2.98 8.72 6.44
CA ARG A 79 4.10 7.98 5.84
C ARG A 79 5.04 7.38 6.89
N GLN A 80 5.51 8.18 7.84
CA GLN A 80 6.45 7.72 8.87
C GLN A 80 5.84 6.60 9.72
N ARG A 81 4.60 6.80 10.20
CA ARG A 81 3.87 5.79 10.99
C ARG A 81 3.77 4.45 10.28
N HIS A 82 3.57 4.45 8.97
CA HIS A 82 3.47 3.21 8.19
C HIS A 82 4.84 2.62 7.83
N ALA A 83 5.86 3.45 7.61
CA ALA A 83 7.24 2.99 7.40
C ALA A 83 7.81 2.28 8.64
N GLU A 84 7.59 2.83 9.84
CA GLU A 84 8.00 2.21 11.11
C GLU A 84 7.38 0.81 11.29
N LYS A 85 6.09 0.67 10.94
CA LYS A 85 5.41 -0.64 10.94
C LYS A 85 5.99 -1.58 9.90
N ALA A 86 6.21 -1.12 8.67
CA ALA A 86 6.73 -1.95 7.58
C ALA A 86 8.10 -2.56 7.94
N ILE A 87 8.99 -1.81 8.60
CA ILE A 87 10.30 -2.30 9.05
C ILE A 87 10.19 -3.47 10.03
N SER A 88 9.09 -3.57 10.78
CA SER A 88 8.87 -4.65 11.76
C SER A 88 8.24 -5.91 11.18
N ILE A 89 7.84 -5.91 9.91
CA ILE A 89 7.15 -7.04 9.28
C ILE A 89 8.15 -7.88 8.51
N ASP A 90 8.28 -9.15 8.90
CA ASP A 90 9.15 -10.12 8.23
C ASP A 90 8.43 -10.76 7.03
N ALA A 91 8.34 -10.00 5.94
CA ALA A 91 7.84 -10.46 4.66
C ALA A 91 8.68 -9.89 3.53
N ASP A 92 9.10 -10.74 2.58
CA ASP A 92 10.05 -10.38 1.52
C ASP A 92 9.52 -9.38 0.48
N TRP A 93 8.21 -9.09 0.52
CA TRP A 93 7.52 -8.10 -0.30
C TRP A 93 7.16 -6.82 0.46
N VAL A 94 7.50 -6.73 1.75
CA VAL A 94 7.29 -5.52 2.57
C VAL A 94 8.57 -4.71 2.63
N MET A 95 8.55 -3.52 2.02
CA MET A 95 9.66 -2.56 2.05
C MET A 95 9.09 -1.13 2.13
N PRO A 96 9.65 -0.26 3.00
CA PRO A 96 9.16 1.12 3.18
C PRO A 96 9.41 2.06 1.99
#